data_AF-A0A2V6B091-F1
#
_entry.id   AF-A0A2V6B091-F1
#
_cell.length_a   1.000
_cell.length_b   1.000
_cell.length_c   1.000
_cell.angle_alpha   90.00
_cell.angle_beta   90.00
_cell.angle_gamma   90.00
#
_symmetry.space_group_name_H-M   'P 1'
#
loop_
_entity.id
_entity.type
_entity.pdbx_description
1 polymer ?
#
loop_
_entity_poly.entity_id
_entity_poly.type
_entity_poly.pdbx_seq_one_letter_code
_entity_poly.pdbx_strand_id
1 'polypeptide(L)'
;MNNILLRLGVPGVVQKTLRILLCVAAVVLLFSFYTWGNSQNPPGFQVDESATAYNAYLVSRTGAGEFGPRFPVMFQQYAVSSPTYMNPLAIYLLACTFRFLPPSIPVARTFAAFWMFAACLLLGALATRISGQRKIGIIVAGSALLTPWLFEEGRLVFDAHLPAFTIVVFLLAAYSIQSKETWSWRNIAMVAGSLALVTYGYFSGRALAPLYAFGLLFLATTKRRLVGVVKIWFAYGVTLVPLLLFNRSHPGVLTKRLWEVTYIRSDVPWKELGSQFAEFVRCYLQDQSLTPLLMTGDGHWPHHVEGSGG
;
A
#
# COMPACT_ATOMS: atom_id res chain seq x y z
N MET A 1 63.95 -1.27 -2.29
CA MET A 1 63.58 0.12 -2.65
C MET A 1 62.13 0.15 -3.10
N ASN A 2 61.31 0.84 -2.31
CA ASN A 2 60.02 1.46 -2.61
C ASN A 2 58.98 0.64 -3.43
N ASN A 3 58.06 0.01 -2.69
CA ASN A 3 56.63 0.28 -2.90
C ASN A 3 55.95 0.62 -1.56
N ILE A 4 56.64 1.44 -0.78
CA ILE A 4 56.04 2.40 0.14
C ILE A 4 55.45 3.47 -0.77
N LEU A 5 54.18 3.36 -1.19
CA LEU A 5 53.33 4.43 -1.75
C LEU A 5 52.05 3.80 -2.31
N LEU A 6 51.09 3.52 -1.44
CA LEU A 6 49.63 3.48 -1.69
C LEU A 6 48.83 2.97 -0.48
N ARG A 7 49.39 3.06 0.74
CA ARG A 7 48.58 3.22 1.95
C ARG A 7 48.31 4.70 2.21
N LEU A 8 47.78 5.42 1.23
CA LEU A 8 46.94 6.57 1.57
C LEU A 8 45.65 5.97 2.10
N GLY A 9 45.67 5.67 3.40
CA GLY A 9 44.51 5.27 4.16
C GLY A 9 43.47 6.37 4.00
N VAL A 10 42.57 6.19 3.05
CA VAL A 10 41.33 6.93 2.99
C VAL A 10 40.73 6.81 4.39
N PRO A 11 40.55 7.92 5.15
CA PRO A 11 40.03 7.85 6.51
C PRO A 11 38.76 7.00 6.50
N GLY A 12 38.55 6.14 7.50
CA GLY A 12 37.37 5.25 7.52
C GLY A 12 36.04 5.98 7.29
N VAL A 13 36.00 7.27 7.62
CA VAL A 13 34.92 8.21 7.31
C VAL A 13 34.71 8.43 5.81
N VAL A 14 35.78 8.67 5.03
CA VAL A 14 35.70 8.88 3.57
C VAL A 14 35.31 7.59 2.86
N GLN A 15 35.81 6.43 3.30
CA GLN A 15 35.40 5.13 2.74
C GLN A 15 33.93 4.81 3.04
N LYS A 16 33.46 5.11 4.25
CA LYS A 16 32.05 4.96 4.63
C LYS A 16 31.16 5.91 3.82
N THR A 17 31.58 7.16 3.66
CA THR A 17 30.85 8.17 2.87
C THR A 17 30.73 7.74 1.42
N LEU A 18 31.83 7.29 0.80
CA LEU A 18 31.82 6.78 -0.57
C LEU A 18 30.87 5.58 -0.74
N ARG A 19 30.86 4.64 0.21
CA ARG A 19 29.92 3.50 0.18
C ARG A 19 28.47 3.94 0.26
N ILE A 20 28.16 4.92 1.11
CA ILE A 20 26.80 5.47 1.23
C ILE A 20 26.40 6.14 -0.09
N LEU A 21 27.28 6.96 -0.68
CA LEU A 21 27.04 7.62 -1.95
C LEU A 21 26.78 6.61 -3.08
N LEU A 22 27.59 5.55 -3.17
CA LEU A 22 27.39 4.48 -4.14
C LEU A 22 26.06 3.74 -3.94
N CYS A 23 25.66 3.46 -2.69
CA CYS A 23 24.37 2.86 -2.41
C CYS A 23 23.21 3.79 -2.79
N VAL A 24 23.30 5.08 -2.49
CA VAL A 24 22.28 6.07 -2.87
C VAL A 24 22.20 6.16 -4.39
N ALA A 25 23.33 6.27 -5.09
CA ALA A 25 23.37 6.30 -6.55
C ALA A 25 22.75 5.05 -7.17
N ALA A 26 23.04 3.85 -6.63
CA ALA A 26 22.45 2.60 -7.09
C ALA A 26 20.92 2.57 -6.90
N VAL A 27 20.42 3.05 -5.76
CA VAL A 27 18.97 3.13 -5.50
C VAL A 27 18.31 4.13 -6.43
N VAL A 28 18.93 5.29 -6.69
CA VAL A 28 18.42 6.30 -7.63
C VAL A 28 18.37 5.72 -9.04
N LEU A 29 19.44 5.07 -9.51
CA LEU A 29 19.45 4.42 -10.83
C LEU A 29 18.36 3.35 -10.95
N LEU A 30 18.20 2.52 -9.91
CA LEU A 30 17.17 1.49 -9.89
C LEU A 30 15.76 2.09 -9.93
N PHE A 31 15.52 3.17 -9.20
CA PHE A 31 14.25 3.89 -9.22
C PHE A 31 13.99 4.53 -10.60
N SER A 32 15.01 5.12 -11.23
CA SER A 32 14.91 5.65 -12.59
C SER A 32 14.50 4.57 -13.59
N PHE A 33 15.09 3.37 -13.51
CA PHE A 33 14.66 2.22 -14.33
C PHE A 33 13.23 1.78 -14.01
N TYR A 34 12.86 1.71 -12.72
CA TYR A 34 11.52 1.32 -12.30
C TYR A 34 10.43 2.28 -12.83
N THR A 35 10.73 3.58 -12.88
CA THR A 35 9.83 4.62 -13.40
C THR A 35 9.95 4.88 -14.90
N TRP A 36 10.80 4.14 -15.61
CA TRP A 36 11.02 4.36 -17.03
C TRP A 36 9.72 4.15 -17.83
N GLY A 37 9.40 5.11 -18.71
CA GLY A 37 8.21 5.06 -19.56
C GLY A 37 6.88 5.31 -18.85
N ASN A 38 6.86 5.56 -17.54
CA ASN A 38 5.62 5.64 -16.74
C ASN A 38 4.67 6.77 -17.18
N SER A 39 5.17 7.83 -17.82
CA SER A 39 4.33 8.91 -18.36
C SER A 39 3.70 8.59 -19.72
N GLN A 40 4.19 7.57 -20.43
CA GLN A 40 3.77 7.22 -21.79
C GLN A 40 3.07 5.86 -21.85
N ASN A 41 3.34 4.98 -20.88
CA ASN A 41 2.76 3.66 -20.78
C ASN A 41 2.15 3.44 -19.37
N PRO A 42 0.83 3.18 -19.26
CA PRO A 42 -0.15 3.19 -20.35
C PRO A 42 -0.39 4.61 -20.89
N PRO A 43 -0.78 4.74 -22.18
CA PRO A 43 -1.07 6.04 -22.78
C PRO A 43 -2.31 6.70 -22.13
N GLY A 44 -2.31 8.03 -22.10
CA GLY A 44 -3.39 8.80 -21.48
C GLY A 44 -3.33 8.78 -19.95
N PHE A 45 -4.43 9.18 -19.31
CA PHE A 45 -4.57 9.20 -17.86
C PHE A 45 -5.92 8.58 -17.50
N GLN A 46 -5.89 7.41 -16.85
CA GLN A 46 -7.10 6.65 -16.61
C GLN A 46 -8.00 7.39 -15.62
N VAL A 47 -9.32 7.15 -15.71
CA VAL A 47 -10.33 7.91 -14.97
C VAL A 47 -10.14 7.90 -13.45
N ASP A 48 -9.84 6.75 -12.83
CA ASP A 48 -9.51 6.58 -11.40
C ASP A 48 -8.19 7.24 -11.01
N GLU A 49 -7.18 7.21 -11.88
CA GLU A 49 -5.95 7.98 -11.64
C GLU A 49 -6.27 9.49 -11.62
N SER A 50 -7.08 9.94 -12.58
CA SER A 50 -7.46 11.33 -12.74
C SER A 50 -8.34 11.84 -11.59
N ALA A 51 -9.28 11.02 -11.11
CA ALA A 51 -10.14 11.35 -9.98
C ALA A 51 -9.31 11.53 -8.69
N THR A 52 -8.34 10.63 -8.46
CA THR A 52 -7.41 10.72 -7.32
C THR A 52 -6.56 11.98 -7.40
N ALA A 53 -5.93 12.22 -8.56
CA ALA A 53 -5.06 13.38 -8.77
C ALA A 53 -5.83 14.71 -8.73
N TYR A 54 -7.06 14.76 -9.26
CA TYR A 54 -7.88 15.95 -9.24
C TYR A 54 -8.29 16.33 -7.81
N ASN A 55 -8.74 15.36 -7.01
CA ASN A 55 -9.03 15.58 -5.59
C ASN A 55 -7.77 16.02 -4.82
N ALA A 56 -6.60 15.42 -5.11
CA ALA A 56 -5.34 15.84 -4.49
C ALA A 56 -4.96 17.29 -4.86
N TYR A 57 -5.17 17.69 -6.11
CA TYR A 57 -4.97 19.07 -6.56
C TYR A 57 -5.88 20.04 -5.81
N LEU A 58 -7.18 19.77 -5.73
CA LEU A 58 -8.13 20.63 -5.03
C LEU A 58 -7.78 20.78 -3.54
N VAL A 59 -7.42 19.69 -2.87
CA VAL A 59 -6.97 19.69 -1.47
C VAL A 59 -5.71 20.53 -1.30
N SER A 60 -4.73 20.42 -2.21
CA SER A 60 -3.47 21.18 -2.13
C SER A 60 -3.66 22.71 -2.21
N ARG A 61 -4.78 23.16 -2.80
CA ARG A 61 -5.11 24.58 -3.00
C ARG A 61 -6.10 25.10 -1.98
N THR A 62 -7.13 24.33 -1.67
CA THR A 62 -8.31 24.80 -0.93
C THR A 62 -8.57 24.04 0.37
N GLY A 63 -7.93 22.88 0.54
CA GLY A 63 -8.25 21.91 1.59
C GLY A 63 -9.56 21.14 1.35
N ALA A 64 -10.28 21.39 0.26
CA ALA A 64 -11.52 20.70 -0.08
C ALA A 64 -11.33 19.65 -1.18
N GLY A 65 -12.12 18.58 -1.14
CA GLY A 65 -12.27 17.64 -2.26
C GLY A 65 -13.22 18.17 -3.34
N GLU A 66 -13.43 17.38 -4.39
CA GLU A 66 -14.27 17.70 -5.56
C GLU A 66 -15.67 18.22 -5.20
N PHE A 67 -16.27 17.69 -4.13
CA PHE A 67 -17.65 18.01 -3.74
C PHE A 67 -17.76 19.12 -2.69
N GLY A 68 -16.65 19.71 -2.25
CA GLY A 68 -16.65 20.87 -1.35
C GLY A 68 -16.32 20.63 0.13
N PRO A 69 -16.55 19.45 0.76
CA PRO A 69 -16.10 19.22 2.14
C PRO A 69 -14.61 19.46 2.30
N ARG A 70 -14.25 20.25 3.32
CA ARG A 70 -12.85 20.50 3.70
C ARG A 70 -12.34 19.38 4.59
N PHE A 71 -11.14 18.89 4.28
CA PHE A 71 -10.45 17.80 4.96
C PHE A 71 -11.35 16.59 5.22
N PRO A 72 -11.98 16.02 4.19
CA PRO A 72 -12.91 14.92 4.39
C PRO A 72 -12.19 13.65 4.86
N VAL A 73 -12.88 12.85 5.69
CA VAL A 73 -12.40 11.54 6.14
C VAL A 73 -12.43 10.51 5.00
N MET A 74 -13.31 10.71 4.02
CA MET A 74 -13.41 9.94 2.78
C MET A 74 -13.74 10.89 1.63
N PHE A 75 -13.12 10.70 0.48
CA PHE A 75 -13.36 11.55 -0.69
C PHE A 75 -14.46 10.96 -1.54
N GLN A 76 -15.54 11.72 -1.73
CA GLN A 76 -16.55 11.37 -2.73
C GLN A 76 -15.99 11.63 -4.13
N GLN A 77 -16.29 10.73 -5.07
CA GLN A 77 -15.97 10.82 -6.49
C GLN A 77 -17.16 10.36 -7.35
N TYR A 78 -17.18 10.74 -8.63
CA TYR A 78 -18.14 10.28 -9.65
C TYR A 78 -19.63 10.53 -9.35
N ALA A 79 -19.97 11.59 -8.60
CA ALA A 79 -21.33 11.77 -8.08
C ALA A 79 -22.46 11.87 -9.12
N VAL A 80 -22.15 12.16 -10.39
CA VAL A 80 -23.16 12.31 -11.45
C VAL A 80 -23.72 10.97 -11.92
N SER A 81 -22.93 9.89 -11.89
CA SER A 81 -23.33 8.58 -12.41
C SER A 81 -23.39 7.49 -11.34
N SER A 82 -22.39 7.45 -10.44
CA SER A 82 -22.28 6.44 -9.37
C SER A 82 -21.41 6.96 -8.21
N PRO A 83 -21.97 7.67 -7.21
CA PRO A 83 -21.19 8.21 -6.11
C PRO A 83 -20.44 7.10 -5.39
N THR A 84 -19.12 7.22 -5.38
CA THR A 84 -18.18 6.27 -4.76
C THR A 84 -17.25 7.03 -3.84
N TYR A 85 -16.72 6.36 -2.82
CA TYR A 85 -15.84 6.97 -1.83
C TYR A 85 -14.45 6.35 -1.85
N MET A 86 -13.43 7.20 -2.01
CA MET A 86 -12.01 6.83 -1.96
C MET A 86 -11.42 7.03 -0.57
N ASN A 87 -10.34 6.30 -0.35
CA ASN A 87 -9.55 6.41 0.86
C ASN A 87 -8.73 7.71 0.89
N PRO A 88 -8.59 8.35 2.05
CA PRO A 88 -7.98 9.66 2.14
C PRO A 88 -6.46 9.66 1.98
N LEU A 89 -5.77 8.56 2.31
CA LEU A 89 -4.31 8.57 2.50
C LEU A 89 -3.55 8.95 1.22
N ALA A 90 -3.87 8.31 0.09
CA ALA A 90 -3.24 8.60 -1.20
C ALA A 90 -3.44 10.07 -1.61
N ILE A 91 -4.68 10.55 -1.49
CA ILE A 91 -5.07 11.90 -1.88
C ILE A 91 -4.32 12.95 -1.04
N TYR A 92 -4.24 12.78 0.28
CA TYR A 92 -3.52 13.73 1.12
C TYR A 92 -2.01 13.73 0.88
N LEU A 93 -1.40 12.56 0.72
CA LEU A 93 0.04 12.46 0.42
C LEU A 93 0.37 13.06 -0.97
N LEU A 94 -0.48 12.84 -1.95
CA LEU A 94 -0.33 13.45 -3.27
C LEU A 94 -0.61 14.96 -3.24
N ALA A 95 -1.55 15.42 -2.42
CA ALA A 95 -1.82 16.85 -2.23
C ALA A 95 -0.61 17.58 -1.64
N CYS A 96 0.10 16.95 -0.70
CA CYS A 96 1.39 17.45 -0.21
C CYS A 96 2.41 17.58 -1.34
N THR A 97 2.49 16.60 -2.25
CA THR A 97 3.38 16.66 -3.43
C THR A 97 2.99 17.82 -4.36
N PHE A 98 1.70 17.96 -4.68
CA PHE A 98 1.19 19.04 -5.54
C PHE A 98 1.25 20.44 -4.92
N ARG A 99 1.52 20.53 -3.61
CA ARG A 99 1.82 21.82 -2.98
C ARG A 99 3.13 22.41 -3.48
N PHE A 100 4.13 21.55 -3.75
CA PHE A 100 5.48 21.96 -4.13
C PHE A 100 5.75 21.76 -5.63
N LEU A 101 5.07 20.82 -6.27
CA LEU A 101 5.23 20.50 -7.69
C LEU A 101 3.94 20.79 -8.47
N PRO A 102 4.02 21.29 -9.71
CA PRO A 102 2.84 21.43 -10.56
C PRO A 102 2.15 20.07 -10.80
N PRO A 103 0.80 20.01 -10.76
CA PRO A 103 0.07 18.78 -11.03
C PRO A 103 0.30 18.35 -12.48
N SER A 104 0.73 17.11 -12.66
CA SER A 104 0.94 16.49 -13.99
C SER A 104 0.93 14.97 -13.87
N ILE A 105 0.63 14.28 -14.97
CA ILE A 105 0.67 12.81 -15.08
C ILE A 105 2.02 12.24 -14.60
N PRO A 106 3.19 12.70 -15.09
CA PRO A 106 4.46 12.17 -14.62
C PRO A 106 4.66 12.34 -13.11
N VAL A 107 4.30 13.50 -12.53
CA VAL A 107 4.42 13.71 -11.07
C VAL A 107 3.53 12.74 -10.29
N ALA A 108 2.29 12.55 -10.72
CA ALA A 108 1.33 11.68 -10.04
C ALA A 108 1.75 10.20 -10.11
N ARG A 109 2.18 9.73 -11.28
CA ARG A 109 2.64 8.35 -11.48
C ARG A 109 4.00 8.06 -10.84
N THR A 110 4.94 9.02 -10.86
CA THR A 110 6.19 8.91 -10.09
C THR A 110 5.92 8.88 -8.58
N PHE A 111 4.92 9.62 -8.09
CA PHE A 111 4.49 9.54 -6.69
C PHE A 111 3.97 8.13 -6.34
N ALA A 112 3.11 7.54 -7.17
CA ALA A 112 2.63 6.18 -6.93
C ALA A 112 3.79 5.17 -6.92
N ALA A 113 4.62 5.23 -7.96
CA ALA A 113 5.80 4.39 -8.11
C ALA A 113 6.77 4.51 -6.93
N PHE A 114 6.94 5.70 -6.35
CA PHE A 114 7.79 5.91 -5.18
C PHE A 114 7.33 5.09 -3.98
N TRP A 115 6.04 5.12 -3.66
CA TRP A 115 5.52 4.39 -2.50
C TRP A 115 5.57 2.88 -2.68
N MET A 116 5.27 2.39 -3.88
CA MET A 116 5.39 0.96 -4.17
C MET A 116 6.86 0.50 -4.15
N PHE A 117 7.75 1.26 -4.78
CA PHE A 117 9.18 0.99 -4.76
C PHE A 117 9.72 0.96 -3.33
N ALA A 118 9.33 1.93 -2.49
CA ALA A 118 9.66 1.95 -1.07
C ALA A 118 9.11 0.71 -0.34
N ALA A 119 7.89 0.27 -0.66
CA ALA A 119 7.33 -0.96 -0.09
C ALA A 119 8.19 -2.18 -0.40
N CYS A 120 8.62 -2.36 -1.66
CA CYS A 120 9.48 -3.46 -2.08
C CYS A 120 10.84 -3.45 -1.35
N LEU A 121 11.47 -2.28 -1.20
CA LEU A 121 12.71 -2.15 -0.44
C LEU A 121 12.52 -2.45 1.06
N LEU A 122 11.42 -1.98 1.65
CA LEU A 122 11.08 -2.25 3.05
C LEU A 122 10.76 -3.73 3.29
N LEU A 123 10.18 -4.44 2.32
CA LEU A 123 9.97 -5.89 2.37
C LEU A 123 11.31 -6.62 2.41
N GLY A 124 12.27 -6.23 1.58
CA GLY A 124 13.63 -6.77 1.65
C GLY A 124 14.35 -6.44 2.98
N ALA A 125 14.11 -5.26 3.53
CA ALA A 125 14.64 -4.89 4.85
C ALA A 125 14.03 -5.74 5.97
N LEU A 126 12.71 -5.99 5.92
CA LEU A 126 12.02 -6.89 6.84
C LEU A 126 12.57 -8.33 6.73
N ALA A 127 12.72 -8.85 5.51
CA ALA A 127 13.29 -10.17 5.27
C ALA A 127 14.73 -10.30 5.78
N THR A 128 15.55 -9.26 5.63
CA THR A 128 16.90 -9.21 6.23
C THR A 128 16.82 -9.31 7.76
N ARG A 129 15.88 -8.60 8.39
CA ARG A 129 15.72 -8.61 9.85
C ARG A 129 15.24 -9.96 10.38
N ILE A 130 14.33 -10.62 9.67
CA ILE A 130 13.80 -11.94 10.02
C ILE A 130 14.88 -13.01 9.86
N SER A 131 15.55 -13.03 8.71
CA SER A 131 16.51 -14.10 8.37
C SER A 131 17.91 -13.88 8.95
N GLY A 132 18.25 -12.66 9.35
CA GLY A 132 19.62 -12.26 9.70
C GLY A 132 20.58 -12.16 8.50
N GLN A 133 20.11 -12.39 7.27
CA GLN A 133 20.96 -12.47 6.08
C GLN A 133 20.60 -11.40 5.05
N ARG A 134 21.58 -10.54 4.72
CA ARG A 134 21.41 -9.49 3.71
C ARG A 134 21.09 -10.03 2.32
N LYS A 135 21.60 -11.22 1.97
CA LYS A 135 21.34 -11.89 0.68
C LYS A 135 19.84 -12.17 0.50
N ILE A 136 19.20 -12.73 1.53
CA ILE A 136 17.75 -13.01 1.52
C ILE A 136 16.96 -11.71 1.34
N GLY A 137 17.35 -10.64 2.03
CA GLY A 137 16.70 -9.33 1.83
C GLY A 137 16.81 -8.76 0.43
N ILE A 138 17.98 -8.88 -0.21
CA ILE A 138 18.18 -8.44 -1.60
C ILE A 138 17.33 -9.27 -2.55
N ILE A 139 17.28 -10.60 -2.36
CA ILE A 139 16.43 -11.49 -3.16
C ILE A 139 14.96 -11.09 -3.01
N VAL A 140 14.46 -10.91 -1.78
CA VAL A 140 13.06 -10.51 -1.55
C VAL A 140 12.74 -9.15 -2.15
N ALA A 141 13.62 -8.15 -2.00
CA ALA A 141 13.42 -6.84 -2.63
C ALA A 141 13.40 -6.94 -4.16
N GLY A 142 14.34 -7.69 -4.75
CA GLY A 142 14.41 -7.91 -6.18
C GLY A 142 13.18 -8.65 -6.72
N SER A 143 12.76 -9.73 -6.07
CA SER A 143 11.54 -10.46 -6.40
C SER A 143 10.30 -9.57 -6.29
N ALA A 144 10.19 -8.74 -5.24
CA ALA A 144 9.07 -7.81 -5.08
C ALA A 144 9.04 -6.76 -6.20
N LEU A 145 10.19 -6.18 -6.56
CA LEU A 145 10.29 -5.20 -7.65
C LEU A 145 9.92 -5.79 -9.02
N LEU A 146 10.16 -7.08 -9.22
CA LEU A 146 9.87 -7.79 -10.47
C LEU A 146 8.51 -8.50 -10.47
N THR A 147 7.77 -8.47 -9.37
CA THR A 147 6.44 -9.08 -9.29
C THR A 147 5.47 -8.24 -10.10
N PRO A 148 4.81 -8.78 -11.16
CA PRO A 148 3.98 -7.98 -12.07
C PRO A 148 2.93 -7.12 -11.36
N TRP A 149 2.26 -7.68 -10.35
CA TRP A 149 1.25 -6.94 -9.57
C TRP A 149 1.83 -5.75 -8.80
N LEU A 150 3.06 -5.83 -8.29
CA LEU A 150 3.73 -4.72 -7.62
C LEU A 150 4.42 -3.78 -8.61
N PHE A 151 4.73 -4.25 -9.81
CA PHE A 151 5.38 -3.44 -10.83
C PHE A 151 4.38 -2.62 -11.65
N GLU A 152 3.30 -3.22 -12.14
CA GLU A 152 2.33 -2.55 -13.01
C GLU A 152 1.39 -1.64 -12.19
N GLU A 153 0.62 -2.19 -11.26
CA GLU A 153 -0.30 -1.42 -10.41
C GLU A 153 0.44 -0.38 -9.56
N GLY A 154 1.67 -0.71 -9.15
CA GLY A 154 2.51 0.15 -8.32
C GLY A 154 2.89 1.48 -8.95
N ARG A 155 2.87 1.57 -10.28
CA ARG A 155 3.31 2.74 -11.03
C ARG A 155 2.16 3.68 -11.39
N LEU A 156 0.92 3.24 -11.17
CA LEU A 156 -0.30 3.95 -11.51
C LEU A 156 -0.99 4.48 -10.26
N VAL A 157 -1.73 5.58 -10.40
CA VAL A 157 -2.39 6.26 -9.28
C VAL A 157 -3.74 5.62 -8.94
N PHE A 158 -3.75 4.30 -8.76
CA PHE A 158 -4.94 3.56 -8.33
C PHE A 158 -5.01 3.46 -6.82
N ASP A 159 -6.21 3.28 -6.25
CA ASP A 159 -6.37 3.11 -4.79
C ASP A 159 -5.49 1.95 -4.25
N ALA A 160 -5.13 0.97 -5.11
CA ALA A 160 -4.32 -0.19 -4.80
C ALA A 160 -2.78 0.01 -4.79
N HIS A 161 -2.24 1.21 -5.06
CA HIS A 161 -0.78 1.41 -5.07
C HIS A 161 -0.13 1.55 -3.66
N LEU A 162 -0.89 1.99 -2.65
CA LEU A 162 -0.41 2.16 -1.27
C LEU A 162 -0.49 0.96 -0.31
N PRO A 163 -1.42 0.00 -0.44
CA PRO A 163 -1.56 -1.13 0.49
C PRO A 163 -0.26 -1.83 0.85
N ALA A 164 0.57 -2.19 -0.13
CA ALA A 164 1.83 -2.88 0.11
C ALA A 164 2.75 -2.10 1.06
N PHE A 165 2.84 -0.77 0.89
CA PHE A 165 3.60 0.11 1.76
C PHE A 165 3.02 0.13 3.19
N THR A 166 1.71 0.33 3.33
CA THR A 166 1.07 0.40 4.65
C THR A 166 1.19 -0.92 5.42
N ILE A 167 1.06 -2.05 4.73
CA ILE A 167 1.19 -3.39 5.30
C ILE A 167 2.63 -3.64 5.76
N VAL A 168 3.63 -3.35 4.93
CA VAL A 168 5.04 -3.57 5.34
C VAL A 168 5.45 -2.67 6.50
N VAL A 169 4.93 -1.44 6.58
CA VAL A 169 5.12 -0.56 7.74
C VAL A 169 4.50 -1.17 9.00
N PHE A 170 3.30 -1.77 8.91
CA PHE A 170 2.71 -2.52 10.01
C PHE A 170 3.57 -3.72 10.42
N LEU A 171 4.01 -4.54 9.46
CA LEU A 171 4.83 -5.71 9.73
C LEU A 171 6.16 -5.34 10.39
N LEU A 172 6.81 -4.27 9.95
CA LEU A 172 8.03 -3.74 10.59
C LEU A 172 7.76 -3.25 12.01
N ALA A 173 6.63 -2.58 12.26
CA ALA A 173 6.24 -2.15 13.59
C ALA A 173 5.97 -3.36 14.52
N ALA A 174 5.22 -4.35 14.06
CA ALA A 174 4.93 -5.60 14.79
C ALA A 174 6.22 -6.39 15.07
N TYR A 175 7.09 -6.54 14.07
CA TYR A 175 8.41 -7.18 14.23
C TYR A 175 9.27 -6.46 15.27
N SER A 176 9.20 -5.12 15.36
CA SER A 176 10.00 -4.34 16.32
C SER A 176 9.61 -4.54 17.79
N ILE A 177 8.42 -5.09 18.06
CA ILE A 177 7.89 -5.30 19.41
C ILE A 177 7.90 -6.76 19.83
N GLN A 178 8.02 -7.72 18.90
CA GLN A 178 7.89 -9.16 19.17
C GLN A 178 8.90 -9.69 20.22
N SER A 179 10.12 -9.14 20.23
CA SER A 179 11.19 -9.55 21.14
C SER A 179 11.17 -8.81 22.47
N LYS A 180 10.27 -7.84 22.64
CA LYS A 180 10.19 -7.00 23.83
C LYS A 180 9.12 -7.50 24.79
N GLU A 181 9.48 -7.55 26.07
CA GLU A 181 8.55 -7.96 27.12
C GLU A 181 7.60 -6.85 27.57
N THR A 182 8.02 -5.59 27.43
CA THR A 182 7.19 -4.42 27.69
C THR A 182 7.29 -3.45 26.54
N TRP A 183 6.18 -2.79 26.23
CA TRP A 183 6.08 -1.87 25.10
C TRP A 183 5.95 -0.43 25.61
N SER A 184 6.88 0.43 25.19
CA SER A 184 6.81 1.86 25.47
C SER A 184 5.65 2.51 24.69
N TRP A 185 5.26 3.72 25.09
CA TRP A 185 4.23 4.48 24.37
C TRP A 185 4.59 4.69 22.89
N ARG A 186 5.88 4.82 22.56
CA ARG A 186 6.37 4.91 21.17
C ARG A 186 6.07 3.64 20.38
N ASN A 187 6.35 2.47 20.97
CA ASN A 187 6.03 1.18 20.34
C ASN A 187 4.52 1.06 20.08
N ILE A 188 3.71 1.44 21.07
CA ILE A 188 2.24 1.40 20.96
C ILE A 188 1.77 2.34 19.85
N ALA A 189 2.24 3.59 19.84
CA ALA A 189 1.88 4.58 18.82
C ALA A 189 2.31 4.15 17.40
N MET A 190 3.48 3.53 17.26
CA MET A 190 3.95 3.03 15.96
C MET A 190 3.05 1.91 15.41
N VAL A 191 2.63 0.95 16.25
CA VAL A 191 1.75 -0.15 15.81
C VAL A 191 0.32 0.31 15.59
N ALA A 192 -0.23 1.11 16.52
CA ALA A 192 -1.58 1.67 16.35
C ALA A 192 -1.67 2.62 15.14
N GLY A 193 -0.63 3.43 14.93
CA GLY A 193 -0.51 4.31 13.76
C GLY A 193 -0.39 3.54 12.45
N SER A 194 0.39 2.46 12.40
CA SER A 194 0.49 1.63 11.19
C SER A 194 -0.80 0.87 10.90
N LEU A 195 -1.52 0.40 11.92
CA LEU A 195 -2.88 -0.13 11.76
C LEU A 195 -3.83 0.93 11.17
N ALA A 196 -3.75 2.18 11.66
CA ALA A 196 -4.54 3.27 11.08
C ALA A 196 -4.16 3.54 9.62
N LEU A 197 -2.87 3.51 9.26
CA LEU A 197 -2.44 3.64 7.86
C LEU A 197 -3.02 2.54 6.98
N VAL A 198 -3.10 1.30 7.47
CA VAL A 198 -3.76 0.21 6.74
C VAL A 198 -5.26 0.51 6.56
N THR A 199 -5.96 0.93 7.62
CA THR A 199 -7.40 1.24 7.58
C THR A 199 -7.76 2.38 6.62
N TYR A 200 -7.00 3.46 6.65
CA TYR A 200 -7.23 4.66 5.84
C TYR A 200 -6.49 4.64 4.50
N GLY A 201 -5.67 3.62 4.27
CA GLY A 201 -4.88 3.46 3.06
C GLY A 201 -5.65 2.83 1.90
N TYR A 202 -6.59 1.93 2.21
CA TYR A 202 -7.33 1.18 1.20
C TYR A 202 -8.60 0.56 1.75
N PHE A 203 -9.58 0.28 0.88
CA PHE A 203 -10.90 -0.16 1.31
C PHE A 203 -10.85 -1.51 2.05
N SER A 204 -10.06 -2.48 1.55
CA SER A 204 -9.91 -3.77 2.21
C SER A 204 -9.13 -3.65 3.52
N GLY A 205 -8.32 -2.60 3.65
CA GLY A 205 -7.63 -2.23 4.88
C GLY A 205 -8.55 -2.04 6.08
N ARG A 206 -9.81 -1.64 5.85
CA ARG A 206 -10.82 -1.50 6.91
C ARG A 206 -11.22 -2.83 7.55
N ALA A 207 -11.15 -3.93 6.80
CA ALA A 207 -11.34 -5.28 7.33
C ALA A 207 -10.00 -5.90 7.77
N LEU A 208 -8.92 -5.65 7.03
CA LEU A 208 -7.62 -6.23 7.28
C LEU A 208 -6.95 -5.70 8.56
N ALA A 209 -7.06 -4.41 8.86
CA ALA A 209 -6.44 -3.82 10.05
C ALA A 209 -7.03 -4.37 11.37
N PRO A 210 -8.36 -4.52 11.55
CA PRO A 210 -8.91 -5.25 12.69
C PRO A 210 -8.40 -6.69 12.81
N LEU A 211 -8.27 -7.42 11.69
CA LEU A 211 -7.71 -8.78 11.70
C LEU A 211 -6.24 -8.79 12.12
N TYR A 212 -5.45 -7.83 11.66
CA TYR A 212 -4.06 -7.65 12.10
C TYR A 212 -3.96 -7.25 13.57
N ALA A 213 -4.85 -6.37 14.04
CA ALA A 213 -4.95 -6.02 15.46
C ALA A 213 -5.28 -7.25 16.31
N PHE A 214 -6.20 -8.10 15.85
CA PHE A 214 -6.52 -9.38 16.50
C PHE A 214 -5.32 -10.34 16.46
N GLY A 215 -4.61 -10.41 15.32
CA GLY A 215 -3.39 -11.19 15.16
C GLY A 215 -2.27 -10.82 16.14
N LEU A 216 -2.27 -9.62 16.73
CA LEU A 216 -1.35 -9.26 17.80
C LEU A 216 -1.52 -10.14 19.07
N LEU A 217 -2.64 -10.85 19.21
CA LEU A 217 -2.81 -11.85 20.27
C LEU A 217 -1.79 -12.99 20.18
N PHE A 218 -1.27 -13.31 18.99
CA PHE A 218 -0.16 -14.25 18.85
C PHE A 218 1.12 -13.78 19.57
N LEU A 219 1.26 -12.46 19.79
CA LEU A 219 2.36 -11.87 20.56
C LEU A 219 2.05 -11.77 22.06
N ALA A 220 0.81 -12.02 22.48
CA ALA A 220 0.34 -11.89 23.86
C ALA A 220 0.70 -13.12 24.74
N THR A 221 1.94 -13.59 24.65
CA THR A 221 2.42 -14.79 25.35
C THR A 221 2.55 -14.61 26.87
N THR A 222 2.57 -13.37 27.35
CA THR A 222 2.62 -13.04 28.78
C THR A 222 1.56 -12.01 29.14
N LYS A 223 1.18 -11.92 30.43
CA LYS A 223 0.23 -10.91 30.92
C LYS A 223 0.68 -9.48 30.58
N ARG A 224 1.99 -9.21 30.62
CA ARG A 224 2.55 -7.89 30.28
C ARG A 224 2.36 -7.55 28.81
N ARG A 225 2.60 -8.52 27.92
CA ARG A 225 2.36 -8.36 26.48
C ARG A 225 0.87 -8.23 26.15
N LEU A 226 0.01 -8.99 26.84
CA LEU A 226 -1.45 -8.84 26.70
C LEU A 226 -1.92 -7.42 27.05
N VAL A 227 -1.43 -6.85 28.16
CA VAL A 227 -1.71 -5.45 28.51
C VAL A 227 -1.21 -4.51 27.41
N GLY A 228 -0.06 -4.80 26.80
CA GLY A 228 0.44 -4.08 25.63
C GLY A 228 -0.52 -4.13 24.44
N VAL A 229 -1.08 -5.31 24.13
CA VAL A 229 -2.05 -5.49 23.03
C VAL A 229 -3.31 -4.68 23.30
N VAL A 230 -3.86 -4.74 24.53
CA VAL A 230 -5.03 -3.95 24.91
C VAL A 230 -4.78 -2.45 24.76
N LYS A 231 -3.58 -1.96 25.13
CA LYS A 231 -3.20 -0.56 24.91
C LYS A 231 -3.13 -0.19 23.43
N ILE A 232 -2.62 -1.08 22.58
CA ILE A 232 -2.61 -0.89 21.12
C ILE A 232 -4.05 -0.85 20.58
N TRP A 233 -4.92 -1.76 21.02
CA TRP A 233 -6.32 -1.78 20.61
C TRP A 233 -7.05 -0.50 21.02
N PHE A 234 -6.81 -0.01 22.24
CA PHE A 234 -7.38 1.26 22.67
C PHE A 234 -6.87 2.42 21.81
N ALA A 235 -5.55 2.52 21.60
CA ALA A 235 -4.96 3.57 20.77
C ALA A 235 -5.45 3.51 19.31
N TYR A 236 -5.57 2.31 18.74
CA TYR A 236 -6.13 2.09 17.42
C TYR A 236 -7.64 2.42 17.38
N GLY A 237 -8.40 2.05 18.40
CA GLY A 237 -9.82 2.42 18.52
C GLY A 237 -10.04 3.93 18.50
N VAL A 238 -9.14 4.72 19.09
CA VAL A 238 -9.17 6.18 19.01
C VAL A 238 -8.99 6.68 17.57
N THR A 239 -8.11 6.06 16.78
CA THR A 239 -7.91 6.47 15.37
C THR A 239 -9.13 6.16 14.49
N LEU A 240 -10.03 5.27 14.91
CA LEU A 240 -11.26 4.94 14.21
C LEU A 240 -12.42 5.93 14.48
N VAL A 241 -12.30 6.81 15.48
CA VAL A 241 -13.37 7.75 15.85
C VAL A 241 -13.85 8.60 14.66
N PRO A 242 -12.99 9.22 13.83
CA PRO A 242 -13.43 9.99 12.67
C PRO A 242 -14.23 9.15 11.66
N LEU A 243 -13.82 7.90 11.45
CA LEU A 243 -14.48 6.96 10.55
C LEU A 243 -15.87 6.55 11.08
N LEU A 244 -15.99 6.31 12.39
CA LEU A 244 -17.26 6.00 13.04
C LEU A 244 -18.24 7.18 12.98
N LEU A 245 -17.75 8.40 13.18
CA LEU A 245 -18.56 9.61 13.04
C LEU A 245 -19.01 9.81 11.58
N PHE A 246 -18.11 9.60 10.62
CA PHE A 246 -18.45 9.62 9.21
C PHE A 246 -19.55 8.62 8.87
N ASN A 247 -19.44 7.37 9.33
CA ASN A 247 -20.43 6.32 9.08
C ASN A 247 -21.83 6.64 9.64
N ARG A 248 -21.92 7.40 10.74
CA ARG A 248 -23.22 7.85 11.28
C ARG A 248 -23.95 8.79 10.33
N SER A 249 -23.20 9.68 9.67
CA SER A 249 -23.74 10.61 8.67
C SER A 249 -23.93 9.98 7.27
N HIS A 250 -23.17 8.93 6.96
CA HIS A 250 -23.14 8.26 5.65
C HIS A 250 -23.26 6.73 5.82
N PRO A 251 -24.42 6.22 6.27
CA PRO A 251 -24.59 4.81 6.58
C PRO A 251 -24.37 3.93 5.35
N GLY A 252 -23.65 2.82 5.53
CA GLY A 252 -23.41 1.82 4.48
C GLY A 252 -22.26 2.14 3.52
N VAL A 253 -21.76 3.38 3.48
CA VAL A 253 -20.66 3.77 2.57
C VAL A 253 -19.38 2.97 2.83
N LEU A 254 -19.04 2.71 4.09
CA LEU A 254 -17.81 2.02 4.45
C LEU A 254 -17.78 0.55 4.00
N THR A 255 -18.95 -0.07 3.92
CA THR A 255 -19.14 -1.48 3.55
C THR A 255 -19.66 -1.66 2.13
N LYS A 256 -20.03 -0.59 1.41
CA LYS A 256 -20.62 -0.65 0.07
C LYS A 256 -19.82 -1.55 -0.87
N ARG A 257 -18.50 -1.32 -0.96
CA ARG A 257 -17.62 -2.10 -1.84
C ARG A 257 -17.56 -3.58 -1.46
N LEU A 258 -17.58 -3.90 -0.16
CA LEU A 258 -17.62 -5.29 0.31
C LEU A 258 -18.89 -5.98 -0.20
N TRP A 259 -20.04 -5.31 -0.12
CA TRP A 259 -21.32 -5.85 -0.60
C TRP A 259 -21.41 -5.94 -2.13
N GLU A 260 -20.70 -5.08 -2.86
CA GLU A 260 -20.63 -5.15 -4.33
C GLU A 260 -19.82 -6.33 -4.85
N VAL A 261 -18.78 -6.75 -4.12
CA VAL A 261 -17.83 -7.79 -4.58
C VAL A 261 -17.93 -9.11 -3.82
N THR A 262 -18.76 -9.18 -2.78
CA THR A 262 -18.93 -10.41 -1.99
C THR A 262 -19.76 -11.44 -2.74
N TYR A 263 -19.34 -12.69 -2.63
CA TYR A 263 -20.14 -13.85 -3.05
C TYR A 263 -21.17 -14.24 -1.99
N ILE A 264 -20.96 -13.82 -0.73
CA ILE A 264 -21.87 -14.05 0.38
C ILE A 264 -22.93 -12.96 0.37
N ARG A 265 -24.08 -13.27 -0.23
CA ARG A 265 -25.22 -12.36 -0.26
C ARG A 265 -26.21 -12.70 0.87
N SER A 266 -26.68 -11.68 1.56
CA SER A 266 -27.57 -11.82 2.72
C SER A 266 -28.99 -12.28 2.38
N ASP A 267 -29.36 -12.25 1.10
CA ASP A 267 -30.65 -12.65 0.55
C ASP A 267 -30.71 -14.15 0.19
N VAL A 268 -29.59 -14.87 0.26
CA VAL A 268 -29.51 -16.27 -0.15
C VAL A 268 -29.76 -17.23 1.03
N PRO A 269 -30.66 -18.22 0.88
CA PRO A 269 -30.94 -19.18 1.94
C PRO A 269 -29.69 -19.97 2.34
N TRP A 270 -29.56 -20.32 3.64
CA TRP A 270 -28.44 -21.11 4.17
C TRP A 270 -28.13 -22.41 3.42
N LYS A 271 -29.13 -23.01 2.76
CA LYS A 271 -28.98 -24.23 1.96
C LYS A 271 -28.14 -24.03 0.69
N GLU A 272 -28.07 -22.81 0.18
CA GLU A 272 -27.32 -22.42 -1.02
C GLU A 272 -25.93 -21.86 -0.68
N LEU A 273 -25.55 -21.84 0.60
CA LEU A 273 -24.20 -21.40 1.00
C LEU A 273 -23.12 -22.32 0.41
N GLY A 274 -23.40 -23.62 0.29
CA GLY A 274 -22.48 -24.59 -0.31
C GLY A 274 -22.21 -24.31 -1.79
N SER A 275 -23.22 -23.93 -2.57
CA SER A 275 -23.05 -23.58 -3.98
C SER A 275 -22.33 -22.24 -4.15
N GLN A 276 -22.59 -21.24 -3.30
CA GLN A 276 -21.83 -19.98 -3.31
C GLN A 276 -20.35 -20.22 -2.99
N PHE A 277 -20.05 -21.07 -2.00
CA PHE A 277 -18.67 -21.41 -1.67
C PHE A 277 -17.99 -22.17 -2.82
N ALA A 278 -18.68 -23.12 -3.44
CA ALA A 278 -18.16 -23.84 -4.60
C ALA A 278 -17.88 -22.89 -5.77
N GLU A 279 -18.76 -21.91 -6.02
CA GLU A 279 -18.58 -20.89 -7.04
C GLU A 279 -17.39 -19.99 -6.74
N PHE A 280 -17.23 -19.54 -5.49
CA PHE A 280 -16.05 -18.80 -5.05
C PHE A 280 -14.76 -19.59 -5.31
N VAL A 281 -14.71 -20.87 -4.90
CA VAL A 281 -13.55 -21.73 -5.13
C VAL A 281 -13.28 -21.91 -6.63
N ARG A 282 -14.34 -22.08 -7.44
CA ARG A 282 -14.24 -22.20 -8.90
C ARG A 282 -13.63 -20.93 -9.50
N CYS A 283 -14.15 -19.75 -9.18
CA CYS A 283 -13.61 -18.47 -9.64
C CYS A 283 -12.17 -18.25 -9.17
N TYR A 284 -11.87 -18.53 -7.91
CA TYR A 284 -10.51 -18.42 -7.38
C TYR A 284 -9.51 -19.30 -8.14
N LEU A 285 -9.85 -20.56 -8.40
CA LEU A 285 -9.00 -21.46 -9.18
C LEU A 285 -8.88 -21.02 -10.65
N GLN A 286 -9.92 -20.42 -11.22
CA GLN A 286 -9.87 -19.83 -12.56
C GLN A 286 -8.92 -18.64 -12.62
N ASP A 287 -8.98 -17.73 -11.65
CA ASP A 287 -8.11 -16.55 -11.58
C ASP A 287 -6.63 -16.92 -11.34
N GLN A 288 -6.37 -18.07 -10.72
CA GLN A 288 -5.02 -18.63 -10.56
C GLN A 288 -4.57 -19.48 -11.76
N SER A 289 -5.45 -19.73 -12.73
CA SER A 289 -5.11 -20.53 -13.90
C SER A 289 -4.19 -19.77 -14.83
N LEU A 290 -3.11 -20.43 -15.26
CA LEU A 290 -2.21 -19.89 -16.28
C LEU A 290 -2.81 -19.97 -17.68
N THR A 291 -3.88 -20.75 -17.91
CA THR A 291 -4.47 -20.91 -19.24
C THR A 291 -5.14 -19.61 -19.74
N PRO A 292 -6.02 -18.94 -18.96
CA PRO A 292 -6.49 -17.61 -19.32
C PRO A 292 -5.35 -16.61 -19.54
N LEU A 293 -4.38 -16.60 -18.63
CA LEU A 293 -3.26 -15.65 -18.66
C LEU A 293 -2.35 -15.83 -19.89
N LEU A 294 -2.10 -17.07 -20.33
CA LEU A 294 -1.09 -17.38 -21.35
C LEU A 294 -1.66 -17.78 -22.71
N MET A 295 -2.91 -18.28 -22.76
CA MET A 295 -3.45 -18.89 -23.98
C MET A 295 -4.71 -18.22 -24.50
N THR A 296 -5.67 -17.87 -23.64
CA THR A 296 -7.00 -17.44 -24.10
C THR A 296 -7.27 -15.94 -23.89
N GLY A 297 -6.47 -15.25 -23.08
CA GLY A 297 -6.80 -13.92 -22.59
C GLY A 297 -7.95 -13.96 -21.58
N ASP A 298 -8.32 -12.79 -21.05
CA ASP A 298 -9.57 -12.64 -20.32
C ASP A 298 -10.75 -12.38 -21.28
N GLY A 299 -11.98 -12.50 -20.79
CA GLY A 299 -13.19 -12.28 -21.62
C GLY A 299 -13.63 -10.82 -21.72
N HIS A 300 -12.87 -9.87 -21.18
CA HIS A 300 -13.24 -8.47 -21.10
C HIS A 300 -12.48 -7.68 -22.17
N TRP A 301 -13.13 -7.49 -23.32
CA TRP A 301 -12.61 -6.73 -24.47
C TRP A 301 -11.83 -5.44 -24.14
N PRO A 302 -12.21 -4.61 -23.15
CA PRO A 302 -11.47 -3.40 -22.80
C PRO A 302 -10.09 -3.62 -22.16
N HIS A 303 -9.77 -4.85 -21.71
CA HIS A 303 -8.48 -5.20 -21.12
C HIS A 303 -7.44 -5.60 -22.17
N HIS A 304 -7.88 -5.84 -23.41
CA HIS A 304 -7.00 -6.11 -24.54
C HIS A 304 -6.50 -4.79 -25.13
N VAL A 305 -5.19 -4.55 -25.03
CA VAL A 305 -4.55 -3.47 -25.77
C VAL A 305 -4.17 -4.00 -27.15
N GLU A 306 -4.61 -3.32 -28.19
CA GLU A 306 -4.34 -3.72 -29.57
C GLU A 306 -2.81 -3.87 -29.78
N GLY A 307 -2.36 -5.09 -30.06
CA GLY A 307 -0.94 -5.41 -30.25
C GLY A 307 -0.15 -5.87 -29.01
N SER A 308 -0.77 -6.06 -27.84
CA SER A 308 -0.07 -6.51 -26.61
C SER A 308 -0.12 -8.02 -26.32
N GLY A 309 -0.72 -8.83 -27.19
CA GLY A 309 -0.82 -10.29 -27.02
C GLY A 309 -1.87 -10.66 -25.96
N GLY A 310 -3.03 -11.10 -26.44
CA GLY A 310 -4.26 -11.27 -25.67
C GLY A 310 -5.20 -10.14 -25.99
#